data_AF-A0A0N1CDC5-F1
#
_entry.id   AF-A0A0N1CDC5-F1
#
_cell.length_a   1.000
_cell.length_b   1.000
_cell.length_c   1.000
_cell.angle_alpha   90.00
_cell.angle_beta   90.00
_cell.angle_gamma   90.00
#
_symmetry.space_group_name_H-M   'P 1'
#
loop_
_entity.id
_entity.type
_entity.pdbx_description
1 polymer ?
#
loop_
_entity_poly.entity_id
_entity_poly.type
_entity_poly.pdbx_seq_one_letter_code
_entity_poly.pdbx_strand_id
1 'polypeptide(L)'
;MTQLAEAVAMRAGPSADAASCPDHVDVLIVGAGISGIGGAYHLTKQCAGTSFIVLEAQDSFGGTWLTHRYPGIRSDSDLYTFGYRFKPWTGKPIATAAEIRAYMSEVIEENDLAQHIRYGHRIVSANWSSTEQCWTIVAERTDTGEEVRLTANFLWMCQGYYRHSEGYTPDWDGMAEFKGRIIHPQTWPDDLDCAGKKVVVIGSGATAATVVPALAPSCAHVTVLQRSPTYFIPGRNKIEIADTLRELGISEDWIHEIVRRKILFDQATFTRRSMSEPEVVKEELLAGVRAHLGPDYNLDPHFMPSYRPWRQRIAFVPDGDLFKGIASGKASVVTDEIERFTETGIQLKSGQTLEADIVVTATGFNLNVLGDIGFSIDGEPLDFASTVTYRGMMFTGVPNMAWVFGYFRASWTLRADLVADFVCRLLGHMQQHGYRSVVPRLRPEDAGMELLPWIDPENFNPGYLMRGMHLLPKRGSKPEWQHSQDYWTEKDELPKIDLNDPAFVYTS
;
A
#
# COMPACT_ATOMS: atom_id res chain seq x y z
N MET A 1 15.14 -33.83 20.91
CA MET A 1 14.15 -34.89 20.63
C MET A 1 12.84 -34.17 20.29
N THR A 2 12.81 -33.35 19.25
CA THR A 2 12.71 -33.70 17.80
C THR A 2 11.33 -34.24 17.47
N GLN A 3 10.36 -33.34 17.26
CA GLN A 3 9.13 -33.51 16.45
C GLN A 3 8.19 -32.32 16.72
N LEU A 4 8.47 -31.13 16.13
CA LEU A 4 7.49 -30.04 15.97
C LEU A 4 8.01 -28.87 15.10
N ALA A 5 9.01 -29.10 14.25
CA ALA A 5 9.63 -28.05 13.43
C ALA A 5 9.73 -28.36 11.92
N GLU A 6 9.04 -29.40 11.43
CA GLU A 6 9.03 -29.74 10.00
C GLU A 6 7.60 -30.02 9.52
N ALA A 7 6.89 -28.97 9.10
CA ALA A 7 5.72 -29.08 8.22
C ALA A 7 5.32 -27.72 7.60
N VAL A 8 6.29 -26.97 7.07
CA VAL A 8 6.04 -26.01 5.97
C VAL A 8 7.11 -26.26 4.92
N ALA A 9 7.18 -27.49 4.45
CA ALA A 9 7.85 -27.79 3.19
C ALA A 9 6.94 -27.25 2.09
N MET A 10 7.42 -26.24 1.36
CA MET A 10 6.85 -25.81 0.09
C MET A 10 6.64 -27.06 -0.77
N ARG A 11 5.39 -27.49 -0.91
CA ARG A 11 5.01 -28.28 -2.07
C ARG A 11 5.17 -27.34 -3.25
N ALA A 12 6.24 -27.52 -4.02
CA ALA A 12 6.21 -27.16 -5.42
C ALA A 12 4.94 -27.79 -5.98
N GLY A 13 3.94 -26.95 -6.28
CA GLY A 13 2.76 -27.36 -7.02
C GLY A 13 3.21 -28.02 -8.33
N PRO A 14 2.38 -28.87 -8.94
CA PRO A 14 2.72 -29.49 -10.22
C PRO A 14 3.15 -28.37 -11.18
N SER A 15 4.28 -28.58 -11.87
CA SER A 15 4.72 -27.66 -12.91
C SER A 15 3.53 -27.39 -13.82
N ALA A 16 3.01 -26.17 -13.79
CA ALA A 16 2.05 -25.73 -14.77
C ALA A 16 2.78 -25.82 -16.10
N ASP A 17 2.51 -26.89 -16.86
CA ASP A 17 2.69 -26.89 -18.30
C ASP A 17 2.19 -25.53 -18.77
N ALA A 18 3.04 -24.82 -19.52
CA ALA A 18 2.80 -23.46 -19.96
C ALA A 18 1.49 -23.42 -20.78
N ALA A 19 0.37 -23.22 -20.10
CA ALA A 19 -0.88 -22.85 -20.73
C ALA A 19 -0.58 -21.51 -21.40
N SER A 20 -0.47 -21.55 -22.73
CA SER A 20 -0.18 -20.39 -23.57
C SER A 20 -1.02 -19.22 -23.10
N CYS A 21 -0.38 -18.08 -22.83
CA CYS A 21 -1.10 -16.85 -22.54
C CYS A 21 -2.08 -16.59 -23.70
N PRO A 22 -3.38 -16.34 -23.43
CA PRO A 22 -4.30 -16.03 -24.51
C PRO A 22 -3.84 -14.76 -25.25
N ASP A 23 -3.97 -14.75 -26.57
CA ASP A 23 -3.61 -13.60 -27.40
C ASP A 23 -4.50 -12.37 -27.12
N HIS A 24 -5.73 -12.60 -26.60
CA HIS A 24 -6.71 -11.57 -26.27
C HIS A 24 -7.55 -11.93 -25.04
N VAL A 25 -7.89 -10.93 -24.22
CA VAL A 25 -8.84 -11.04 -23.09
C VAL A 25 -9.75 -9.81 -23.01
N ASP A 26 -10.89 -9.92 -22.34
CA ASP A 26 -11.74 -8.75 -22.11
C ASP A 26 -11.11 -7.80 -21.08
N VAL A 27 -10.53 -8.35 -20.00
CA VAL A 27 -9.92 -7.56 -18.92
C VAL A 27 -8.53 -8.08 -18.60
N LEU A 28 -7.53 -7.18 -18.61
CA LEU A 28 -6.21 -7.47 -18.04
C LEU A 28 -6.05 -6.72 -16.73
N ILE A 29 -5.79 -7.46 -15.66
CA ILE A 29 -5.46 -6.92 -14.34
C ILE A 29 -3.94 -6.90 -14.19
N VAL A 30 -3.40 -5.75 -13.79
CA VAL A 30 -1.95 -5.58 -13.53
C VAL A 30 -1.66 -5.76 -12.05
N GLY A 31 -0.93 -6.80 -11.68
CA GLY A 31 -0.47 -7.12 -10.33
C GLY A 31 -1.38 -8.11 -9.58
N ALA A 32 -0.77 -9.10 -8.93
CA ALA A 32 -1.42 -10.09 -8.05
C ALA A 32 -1.20 -9.76 -6.56
N GLY A 33 -1.25 -8.46 -6.24
CA GLY A 33 -1.39 -7.96 -4.88
C GLY A 33 -2.85 -8.03 -4.39
N ILE A 34 -3.11 -7.46 -3.22
CA ILE A 34 -4.44 -7.51 -2.60
C ILE A 34 -5.54 -6.91 -3.50
N SER A 35 -5.24 -5.84 -4.25
CA SER A 35 -6.18 -5.24 -5.20
C SER A 35 -6.47 -6.14 -6.40
N GLY A 36 -5.45 -6.78 -6.98
CA GLY A 36 -5.64 -7.60 -8.17
C GLY A 36 -6.40 -8.88 -7.88
N ILE A 37 -6.10 -9.53 -6.75
CA ILE A 37 -6.86 -10.71 -6.30
C ILE A 37 -8.31 -10.34 -5.96
N GLY A 38 -8.54 -9.20 -5.30
CA GLY A 38 -9.89 -8.68 -5.08
C GLY A 38 -10.62 -8.41 -6.40
N GLY A 39 -9.97 -7.72 -7.35
CA GLY A 39 -10.54 -7.46 -8.67
C GLY A 39 -10.90 -8.74 -9.43
N ALA A 40 -10.03 -9.76 -9.42
CA ALA A 40 -10.29 -11.06 -10.03
C ALA A 40 -11.48 -11.80 -9.39
N TYR A 41 -11.60 -11.76 -8.06
CA TYR A 41 -12.79 -12.27 -7.37
C TYR A 41 -14.06 -11.56 -7.85
N HIS A 42 -14.05 -10.22 -7.89
CA HIS A 42 -15.21 -9.43 -8.30
C HIS A 42 -15.60 -9.71 -9.76
N LEU A 43 -14.65 -9.80 -10.70
CA LEU A 43 -14.94 -10.19 -12.08
C LEU A 43 -15.60 -11.57 -12.15
N THR A 44 -15.05 -12.55 -11.43
CA THR A 44 -15.59 -13.93 -11.41
C THR A 44 -17.02 -13.97 -10.88
N LYS A 45 -17.36 -13.17 -9.86
CA LYS A 45 -18.69 -13.20 -9.23
C LYS A 45 -19.71 -12.28 -9.90
N GLN A 46 -19.28 -11.16 -10.49
CA GLN A 46 -20.18 -10.09 -10.97
C GLN A 46 -20.22 -9.98 -12.50
N CYS A 47 -19.19 -10.46 -13.20
CA CYS A 47 -19.06 -10.37 -14.65
C CYS A 47 -18.90 -11.78 -15.27
N ALA A 48 -19.87 -12.65 -15.01
CA ALA A 48 -19.84 -14.03 -15.49
C ALA A 48 -19.71 -14.08 -17.03
N GLY A 49 -18.72 -14.83 -17.51
CA GLY A 49 -18.43 -14.97 -18.95
C GLY A 49 -17.41 -13.97 -19.50
N THR A 50 -17.01 -12.96 -18.73
CA THR A 50 -15.90 -12.05 -19.09
C THR A 50 -14.57 -12.78 -18.95
N SER A 51 -13.79 -12.85 -20.02
CA SER A 51 -12.44 -13.42 -20.01
C SER A 51 -11.46 -12.43 -19.37
N PHE A 52 -10.63 -12.91 -18.43
CA PHE A 52 -9.63 -12.05 -17.80
C PHE A 52 -8.36 -12.79 -17.43
N ILE A 53 -7.28 -12.02 -17.31
CA ILE A 53 -5.97 -12.49 -16.85
C ILE A 53 -5.37 -11.47 -15.87
N VAL A 54 -4.59 -11.97 -14.91
CA VAL A 54 -3.77 -11.17 -13.99
C VAL A 54 -2.31 -11.40 -14.33
N LEU A 55 -1.57 -10.33 -14.68
CA LEU A 55 -0.12 -10.41 -14.87
C LEU A 55 0.60 -9.90 -13.62
N GLU A 56 1.53 -10.69 -13.07
CA GLU A 56 2.34 -10.34 -11.92
C GLU A 56 3.83 -10.50 -12.26
N ALA A 57 4.63 -9.48 -11.95
CA ALA A 57 6.06 -9.48 -12.22
C ALA A 57 6.83 -10.40 -11.25
N GLN A 58 6.35 -10.54 -10.03
CA GLN A 58 6.93 -11.43 -9.02
C GLN A 58 6.64 -12.90 -9.33
N ASP A 59 7.40 -13.79 -8.69
CA ASP A 59 7.28 -15.24 -8.78
C ASP A 59 6.04 -15.80 -8.05
N SER A 60 5.39 -14.98 -7.23
CA SER A 60 4.20 -15.35 -6.46
C SER A 60 3.31 -14.14 -6.20
N PHE A 61 2.15 -14.39 -5.61
CA PHE A 61 1.21 -13.35 -5.20
C PHE A 61 1.61 -12.71 -3.86
N GLY A 62 1.02 -11.56 -3.58
CA GLY A 62 1.17 -10.86 -2.29
C GLY A 62 1.63 -9.41 -2.42
N GLY A 63 2.24 -9.05 -3.55
CA GLY A 63 2.76 -7.70 -3.77
C GLY A 63 3.72 -7.30 -2.65
N THR A 64 3.44 -6.19 -1.97
CA THR A 64 4.19 -5.69 -0.81
C THR A 64 4.47 -6.75 0.27
N TRP A 65 3.55 -7.68 0.51
CA TRP A 65 3.68 -8.72 1.53
C TRP A 65 4.64 -9.85 1.15
N LEU A 66 5.00 -9.93 -0.13
CA LEU A 66 6.03 -10.82 -0.65
C LEU A 66 7.38 -10.10 -0.74
N THR A 67 7.40 -8.87 -1.26
CA THR A 67 8.65 -8.12 -1.51
C THR A 67 9.35 -7.70 -0.23
N HIS A 68 8.63 -7.26 0.80
CA HIS A 68 9.26 -6.86 2.04
C HIS A 68 9.73 -8.12 2.79
N ARG A 69 11.01 -8.15 3.18
CA ARG A 69 11.63 -9.28 3.90
C ARG A 69 12.35 -8.91 5.21
N TYR A 70 12.30 -7.64 5.61
CA TYR A 70 12.86 -7.22 6.91
C TYR A 70 12.11 -7.86 8.08
N PRO A 71 12.73 -8.01 9.27
CA PRO A 71 12.10 -8.69 10.39
C PRO A 71 10.92 -7.91 10.95
N GLY A 72 9.88 -8.63 11.37
CA GLY A 72 8.72 -8.07 12.06
C GLY A 72 7.57 -7.59 11.16
N ILE A 73 7.66 -7.74 9.83
CA ILE A 73 6.65 -7.20 8.89
C ILE A 73 5.23 -7.58 9.30
N ARG A 74 4.42 -6.52 9.40
CA ARG A 74 3.02 -6.57 9.81
C ARG A 74 2.27 -5.41 9.18
N SER A 75 0.95 -5.53 9.15
CA SER A 75 0.07 -4.42 8.80
C SER A 75 0.11 -3.31 9.86
N ASP A 76 -0.07 -2.07 9.44
CA ASP A 76 -0.38 -0.94 10.34
C ASP A 76 -1.90 -0.71 10.47
N SER A 77 -2.68 -1.44 9.68
CA SER A 77 -4.15 -1.40 9.61
C SER A 77 -4.73 -2.70 10.16
N ASP A 78 -5.88 -2.64 10.80
CA ASP A 78 -6.55 -3.82 11.30
C ASP A 78 -7.09 -4.68 10.14
N LEU A 79 -7.03 -6.00 10.28
CA LEU A 79 -7.48 -6.95 9.27
C LEU A 79 -9.01 -7.12 9.21
N TYR A 80 -9.76 -6.57 10.17
CA TYR A 80 -11.22 -6.51 10.07
C TYR A 80 -11.66 -5.47 9.02
N THR A 81 -10.86 -4.43 8.78
CA THR A 81 -11.08 -3.45 7.70
C THR A 81 -10.17 -3.67 6.50
N PHE A 82 -8.96 -4.21 6.69
CA PHE A 82 -8.01 -4.52 5.61
C PHE A 82 -8.32 -5.85 4.90
N GLY A 83 -8.98 -6.81 5.55
CA GLY A 83 -9.54 -7.97 4.88
C GLY A 83 -10.62 -7.59 3.85
N TYR A 84 -10.79 -8.45 2.85
CA TYR A 84 -11.85 -8.33 1.85
C TYR A 84 -13.23 -8.40 2.49
N ARG A 85 -14.18 -7.60 1.99
CA ARG A 85 -15.59 -7.63 2.46
C ARG A 85 -16.24 -9.02 2.35
N PHE A 86 -15.79 -9.83 1.40
CA PHE A 86 -16.35 -11.15 1.10
C PHE A 86 -15.65 -12.33 1.80
N LYS A 87 -14.54 -12.09 2.53
CA LYS A 87 -13.79 -13.12 3.23
C LYS A 87 -13.47 -12.63 4.65
N PRO A 88 -14.28 -13.01 5.65
CA PRO A 88 -14.08 -12.59 7.03
C PRO A 88 -12.68 -12.93 7.57
N TRP A 89 -12.06 -11.98 8.23
CA TRP A 89 -10.86 -12.18 9.03
C TRP A 89 -11.21 -12.61 10.46
N THR A 90 -10.53 -13.66 10.94
CA THR A 90 -10.80 -14.27 12.25
C THR A 90 -9.61 -14.21 13.22
N GLY A 91 -8.44 -13.77 12.75
CA GLY A 91 -7.21 -13.70 13.54
C GLY A 91 -7.08 -12.43 14.39
N LYS A 92 -5.84 -12.18 14.84
CA LYS A 92 -5.47 -10.92 15.53
C LYS A 92 -5.66 -9.73 14.60
N PRO A 93 -6.03 -8.54 15.11
CA PRO A 93 -6.29 -7.39 14.26
C PRO A 93 -5.08 -6.95 13.44
N ILE A 94 -3.90 -6.92 14.05
CA ILE A 94 -2.66 -6.64 13.32
C ILE A 94 -1.99 -7.95 12.96
N ALA A 95 -2.06 -8.29 11.67
CA ALA A 95 -1.51 -9.51 11.12
C ALA A 95 -0.10 -9.29 10.54
N THR A 96 0.70 -10.34 10.60
CA THR A 96 2.02 -10.46 9.97
C THR A 96 1.90 -10.61 8.45
N ALA A 97 2.99 -10.37 7.72
CA ALA A 97 3.03 -10.65 6.28
C ALA A 97 2.66 -12.12 5.94
N ALA A 98 3.10 -13.08 6.76
CA ALA A 98 2.81 -14.50 6.56
C ALA A 98 1.31 -14.79 6.70
N GLU A 99 0.67 -14.25 7.74
CA GLU A 99 -0.78 -14.37 7.95
C GLU A 99 -1.59 -13.73 6.82
N ILE A 100 -1.17 -12.56 6.33
CA ILE A 100 -1.83 -11.88 5.20
C ILE A 100 -1.66 -12.69 3.91
N ARG A 101 -0.48 -13.25 3.65
CA ARG A 101 -0.25 -14.13 2.50
C ARG A 101 -1.06 -15.42 2.59
N ALA A 102 -1.17 -16.03 3.77
CA ALA A 102 -2.02 -17.20 3.98
C ALA A 102 -3.49 -16.87 3.65
N TYR A 103 -4.01 -15.75 4.17
CA TYR A 103 -5.35 -15.25 3.87
C TYR A 103 -5.59 -15.01 2.38
N MET A 104 -4.61 -14.44 1.67
CA MET A 104 -4.70 -14.25 0.22
C MET A 104 -4.66 -15.59 -0.54
N SER A 105 -3.88 -16.57 -0.08
CA SER A 105 -3.86 -17.93 -0.64
C SER A 105 -5.22 -18.58 -0.55
N GLU A 106 -5.87 -18.52 0.63
CA GLU A 106 -7.22 -19.04 0.83
C GLU A 106 -8.21 -18.42 -0.16
N VAL A 107 -8.15 -17.10 -0.36
CA VAL A 107 -9.04 -16.42 -1.33
C VAL A 107 -8.81 -16.91 -2.76
N ILE A 108 -7.55 -17.12 -3.15
CA ILE A 108 -7.20 -17.66 -4.48
C ILE A 108 -7.74 -19.08 -4.63
N GLU A 109 -7.51 -19.95 -3.65
CA GLU A 109 -7.88 -21.36 -3.68
C GLU A 109 -9.41 -21.58 -3.63
N GLU A 110 -10.10 -20.91 -2.70
CA GLU A 110 -11.56 -21.01 -2.52
C GLU A 110 -12.36 -20.51 -3.73
N ASN A 111 -11.74 -19.70 -4.59
CA ASN A 111 -12.38 -19.09 -5.76
C ASN A 111 -11.74 -19.50 -7.09
N ASP A 112 -10.85 -20.50 -7.07
CA ASP A 112 -10.20 -21.05 -8.27
C ASP A 112 -9.51 -19.98 -9.14
N LEU A 113 -8.91 -18.96 -8.50
CA LEU A 113 -8.33 -17.81 -9.20
C LEU A 113 -6.94 -18.10 -9.77
N ALA A 114 -6.27 -19.17 -9.31
CA ALA A 114 -4.90 -19.49 -9.70
C ALA A 114 -4.74 -19.63 -11.23
N GLN A 115 -5.75 -20.19 -11.91
CA GLN A 115 -5.75 -20.36 -13.37
C GLN A 115 -5.72 -19.04 -14.16
N HIS A 116 -6.12 -17.93 -13.54
CA HIS A 116 -6.16 -16.60 -14.15
C HIS A 116 -4.88 -15.79 -13.91
N ILE A 117 -3.97 -16.25 -13.05
CA ILE A 117 -2.76 -15.50 -12.68
C ILE A 117 -1.57 -16.02 -13.48
N ARG A 118 -0.73 -15.10 -13.97
CA ARG A 118 0.56 -15.39 -14.62
C ARG A 118 1.66 -14.63 -13.88
N TYR A 119 2.41 -15.38 -13.07
CA TYR A 119 3.59 -14.89 -12.36
C TYR A 119 4.79 -14.77 -13.29
N GLY A 120 5.78 -13.97 -12.90
CA GLY A 120 6.98 -13.71 -13.69
C GLY A 120 6.73 -12.98 -15.02
N HIS A 121 5.63 -12.22 -15.14
CA HIS A 121 5.33 -11.41 -16.32
C HIS A 121 5.36 -9.93 -15.95
N ARG A 122 6.43 -9.25 -16.33
CA ARG A 122 6.60 -7.81 -16.10
C ARG A 122 6.10 -7.05 -17.32
N ILE A 123 5.03 -6.27 -17.18
CA ILE A 123 4.55 -5.40 -18.25
C ILE A 123 5.58 -4.30 -18.50
N VAL A 124 5.96 -4.11 -19.77
CA VAL A 124 6.91 -3.10 -20.23
C VAL A 124 6.18 -1.95 -20.91
N SER A 125 5.16 -2.24 -21.72
CA SER A 125 4.34 -1.21 -22.35
C SER A 125 2.87 -1.61 -22.50
N ALA A 126 2.00 -0.60 -22.55
CA ALA A 126 0.58 -0.72 -22.84
C ALA A 126 0.16 0.38 -23.82
N ASN A 127 -0.30 -0.01 -25.00
CA ASN A 127 -0.54 0.90 -26.13
C ASN A 127 -1.98 0.78 -26.58
N TRP A 128 -2.77 1.84 -26.45
CA TRP A 128 -4.15 1.86 -26.93
C TRP A 128 -4.20 2.10 -28.44
N SER A 129 -5.08 1.37 -29.14
CA SER A 129 -5.46 1.67 -30.52
C SER A 129 -6.92 2.12 -30.58
N SER A 130 -7.15 3.34 -31.06
CA SER A 130 -8.49 3.85 -31.34
C SER A 130 -9.12 3.20 -32.58
N THR A 131 -8.33 2.55 -33.44
CA THR A 131 -8.88 1.78 -34.57
C THR A 131 -9.39 0.42 -34.11
N GLU A 132 -8.58 -0.31 -33.34
CA GLU A 132 -8.94 -1.65 -32.85
C GLU A 132 -9.80 -1.62 -31.58
N GLN A 133 -9.85 -0.48 -30.88
CA GLN A 133 -10.56 -0.28 -29.61
C GLN A 133 -10.08 -1.23 -28.48
N CYS A 134 -8.78 -1.49 -28.43
CA CYS A 134 -8.16 -2.32 -27.39
C CYS A 134 -6.75 -1.84 -27.03
N TRP A 135 -6.29 -2.25 -25.85
CA TRP A 135 -4.90 -2.14 -25.42
C TRP A 135 -4.07 -3.29 -26.01
N THR A 136 -2.91 -2.99 -26.56
CA THR A 136 -1.82 -3.95 -26.79
C THR A 136 -0.84 -3.88 -25.63
N ILE A 137 -0.63 -5.00 -24.95
CA ILE A 137 0.26 -5.13 -23.81
C ILE A 137 1.48 -5.93 -24.25
N VAL A 138 2.65 -5.36 -23.96
CA VAL A 138 3.94 -6.04 -24.12
C VAL A 138 4.50 -6.29 -22.72
N ALA A 139 4.71 -7.56 -22.39
CA ALA A 139 5.31 -8.01 -21.15
C ALA A 139 6.61 -8.77 -21.42
N GLU A 140 7.46 -8.84 -20.42
CA GLU A 140 8.70 -9.61 -20.44
C GLU A 140 8.62 -10.71 -19.37
N ARG A 141 8.97 -11.93 -19.76
CA ARG A 141 9.18 -13.05 -18.85
C ARG A 141 10.42 -12.78 -17.99
N THR A 142 10.26 -12.70 -16.68
CA THR A 142 11.36 -12.32 -15.77
C THR A 142 12.43 -13.41 -15.62
N ASP A 143 12.13 -14.65 -16.01
CA ASP A 143 13.04 -15.79 -15.96
C ASP A 143 13.86 -15.98 -17.25
N THR A 144 13.31 -15.60 -18.40
CA THR A 144 13.92 -15.83 -19.72
C THR A 144 14.26 -14.57 -20.50
N GLY A 145 13.63 -13.43 -20.17
CA GLY A 145 13.68 -12.20 -20.95
C GLY A 145 12.82 -12.25 -22.22
N GLU A 146 12.03 -13.32 -22.43
CA GLU A 146 11.16 -13.45 -23.60
C GLU A 146 10.05 -12.39 -23.58
N GLU A 147 9.83 -11.76 -24.73
CA GLU A 147 8.71 -10.85 -24.92
C GLU A 147 7.41 -11.64 -25.14
N VAL A 148 6.39 -11.30 -24.37
CA VAL A 148 5.03 -11.82 -24.50
C VAL A 148 4.11 -10.67 -24.87
N ARG A 149 3.32 -10.87 -25.93
CA ARG A 149 2.36 -9.88 -26.40
C ARG A 149 0.94 -10.42 -26.29
N LEU A 150 0.04 -9.59 -25.79
CA LEU A 150 -1.40 -9.88 -25.71
C LEU A 150 -2.21 -8.60 -25.84
N THR A 151 -3.50 -8.73 -26.08
CA THR A 151 -4.43 -7.61 -26.18
C THR A 151 -5.53 -7.68 -25.12
N ALA A 152 -6.04 -6.53 -24.71
CA ALA A 152 -7.13 -6.44 -23.74
C ALA A 152 -8.12 -5.32 -24.07
N ASN A 153 -9.42 -5.58 -23.94
CA ASN A 153 -10.44 -4.54 -24.12
C ASN A 153 -10.37 -3.51 -22.99
N PHE A 154 -10.13 -3.96 -21.76
CA PHE A 154 -10.04 -3.12 -20.57
C PHE A 154 -8.78 -3.41 -19.75
N LEU A 155 -8.12 -2.36 -19.28
CA LEU A 155 -6.91 -2.45 -18.46
C LEU A 155 -7.21 -2.00 -17.02
N TRP A 156 -6.99 -2.90 -16.07
CA TRP A 156 -7.25 -2.63 -14.65
C TRP A 156 -5.95 -2.61 -13.85
N MET A 157 -5.52 -1.40 -13.50
CA MET A 157 -4.26 -1.12 -12.83
C MET A 157 -4.38 -1.37 -11.31
N CYS A 158 -3.88 -2.53 -10.87
CA CYS A 158 -3.89 -3.04 -9.48
C CYS A 158 -2.48 -3.24 -8.89
N GLN A 159 -1.46 -2.63 -9.51
CA GLN A 159 -0.03 -2.82 -9.27
C GLN A 159 0.49 -2.24 -7.94
N GLY A 160 -0.33 -1.45 -7.25
CA GLY A 160 0.11 -0.65 -6.11
C GLY A 160 0.85 0.61 -6.54
N TYR A 161 1.54 1.24 -5.59
CA TYR A 161 2.20 2.55 -5.79
C TYR A 161 3.67 2.57 -5.36
N TYR A 162 4.25 1.40 -5.10
CA TYR A 162 5.65 1.25 -4.70
C TYR A 162 6.50 0.80 -5.88
N ARG A 163 7.67 1.40 -6.04
CA ARG A 163 8.76 0.75 -6.78
C ARG A 163 9.29 -0.40 -5.91
N HIS A 164 9.05 -1.64 -6.32
CA HIS A 164 9.46 -2.82 -5.58
C HIS A 164 10.95 -3.15 -5.74
N SER A 165 11.54 -2.79 -6.88
CA SER A 165 12.95 -3.06 -7.20
C SER A 165 13.94 -2.15 -6.46
N GLU A 166 13.49 -0.97 -6.01
CA GLU A 166 14.38 0.05 -5.47
C GLU A 166 13.66 0.97 -4.47
N GLY A 167 14.27 1.10 -3.31
CA GLY A 167 13.84 2.01 -2.26
C GLY A 167 14.45 3.39 -2.34
N TYR A 168 13.94 4.29 -1.49
CA TYR A 168 14.48 5.64 -1.44
C TYR A 168 15.51 5.73 -0.32
N THR A 169 16.78 5.83 -0.70
CA THR A 169 17.89 6.15 0.19
C THR A 169 18.48 7.49 -0.24
N PRO A 170 18.42 8.55 0.59
CA PRO A 170 19.16 9.78 0.33
C PRO A 170 20.65 9.51 0.17
N ASP A 171 21.31 10.32 -0.64
CA ASP A 171 22.77 10.38 -0.64
C ASP A 171 23.25 11.28 0.51
N TRP A 172 24.29 10.85 1.22
CA TRP A 172 24.89 11.58 2.33
C TRP A 172 26.41 11.59 2.16
N ASP A 173 27.02 12.72 2.49
CA ASP A 173 28.48 12.87 2.43
C ASP A 173 29.17 11.78 3.28
N GLY A 174 30.24 11.20 2.73
CA GLY A 174 31.02 10.14 3.40
C GLY A 174 30.34 8.78 3.49
N MET A 175 29.16 8.57 2.90
CA MET A 175 28.43 7.29 3.01
C MET A 175 29.23 6.11 2.43
N ALA A 176 30.02 6.35 1.38
CA ALA A 176 30.92 5.36 0.79
C ALA A 176 32.15 5.04 1.68
N GLU A 177 32.46 5.87 2.67
CA GLU A 177 33.59 5.67 3.60
C GLU A 177 33.21 4.81 4.82
N PHE A 178 31.90 4.62 5.07
CA PHE A 178 31.41 3.84 6.19
C PHE A 178 31.84 2.37 6.06
N LYS A 179 32.56 1.86 7.07
CA LYS A 179 33.12 0.50 7.04
C LYS A 179 32.11 -0.59 7.47
N GLY A 180 30.96 -0.18 8.01
CA GLY A 180 29.88 -1.10 8.38
C GLY A 180 28.96 -1.45 7.20
N ARG A 181 27.85 -2.14 7.48
CA ARG A 181 26.84 -2.49 6.45
C ARG A 181 25.76 -1.42 6.37
N ILE A 182 25.41 -0.98 5.17
CA ILE A 182 24.22 -0.16 4.91
C ILE A 182 23.16 -1.02 4.24
N ILE A 183 21.95 -1.02 4.79
CA ILE A 183 20.86 -1.92 4.38
C ILE A 183 19.57 -1.12 4.20
N HIS A 184 18.96 -1.24 3.02
CA HIS A 184 17.61 -0.75 2.80
C HIS A 184 16.58 -1.85 3.10
N PRO A 185 15.45 -1.56 3.79
CA PRO A 185 14.45 -2.56 4.15
C PRO A 185 13.84 -3.36 2.98
N GLN A 186 13.76 -2.79 1.77
CA GLN A 186 13.28 -3.50 0.57
C GLN A 186 14.26 -4.53 0.01
N THR A 187 15.56 -4.42 0.34
CA THR A 187 16.61 -5.34 -0.12
C THR A 187 17.28 -6.00 1.09
N TRP A 188 16.44 -6.50 2.02
CA TRP A 188 16.93 -7.09 3.26
C TRP A 188 17.71 -8.39 2.97
N PRO A 189 18.96 -8.50 3.47
CA PRO A 189 19.79 -9.68 3.24
C PRO A 189 19.42 -10.81 4.21
N ASP A 190 19.38 -12.04 3.68
CA ASP A 190 19.02 -13.24 4.45
C ASP A 190 20.10 -13.64 5.48
N ASP A 191 21.34 -13.18 5.26
CA ASP A 191 22.52 -13.51 6.08
C ASP A 191 22.83 -12.50 7.18
N LEU A 192 21.91 -11.57 7.47
CA LEU A 192 22.19 -10.48 8.40
C LEU A 192 22.27 -10.98 9.85
N ASP A 193 23.48 -10.96 10.41
CA ASP A 193 23.71 -11.13 11.84
C ASP A 193 23.86 -9.77 12.54
N CYS A 194 22.94 -9.49 13.45
CA CYS A 194 22.97 -8.28 14.28
C CYS A 194 23.48 -8.53 15.71
N ALA A 195 23.86 -9.77 16.05
CA ALA A 195 24.29 -10.14 17.40
C ALA A 195 25.47 -9.29 17.89
N GLY A 196 25.29 -8.61 19.02
CA GLY A 196 26.32 -7.76 19.61
C GLY A 196 26.68 -6.50 18.79
N LYS A 197 25.92 -6.19 17.73
CA LYS A 197 26.15 -5.02 16.86
C LYS A 197 25.38 -3.79 17.31
N LYS A 198 25.95 -2.61 17.08
CA LYS A 198 25.25 -1.32 17.17
C LYS A 198 24.57 -1.03 15.85
N VAL A 199 23.25 -0.88 15.87
CA VAL A 199 22.45 -0.62 14.67
C VAL A 199 21.87 0.79 14.74
N VAL A 200 22.06 1.60 13.70
CA VAL A 200 21.34 2.86 13.53
C VAL A 200 20.24 2.68 12.49
N VAL A 201 18.99 2.95 12.85
CA VAL A 201 17.84 2.94 11.94
C VAL A 201 17.50 4.38 11.58
N ILE A 202 17.71 4.79 10.33
CA ILE A 202 17.40 6.12 9.83
C ILE A 202 15.94 6.16 9.37
N GLY A 203 15.12 6.98 10.03
CA GLY A 203 13.70 7.15 9.74
C GLY A 203 12.80 6.77 10.91
N SER A 204 11.60 7.34 10.94
CA SER A 204 10.62 7.19 12.02
C SER A 204 9.27 6.65 11.55
N GLY A 205 9.13 6.28 10.27
CA GLY A 205 7.87 5.79 9.70
C GLY A 205 7.48 4.37 10.12
N ALA A 206 6.45 3.82 9.48
CA ALA A 206 5.92 2.49 9.77
C ALA A 206 6.99 1.37 9.70
N THR A 207 7.95 1.48 8.78
CA THR A 207 9.07 0.55 8.68
C THR A 207 9.94 0.57 9.92
N ALA A 208 10.27 1.76 10.45
CA ALA A 208 11.05 1.89 11.69
C ALA A 208 10.28 1.32 12.89
N ALA A 209 8.98 1.61 12.98
CA ALA A 209 8.07 1.10 14.01
C ALA A 209 7.97 -0.44 14.07
N THR A 210 8.43 -1.10 13.01
CA THR A 210 8.36 -2.55 12.84
C THR A 210 9.73 -3.19 12.97
N VAL A 211 10.74 -2.66 12.30
CA VAL A 211 12.10 -3.23 12.30
C VAL A 211 12.80 -3.06 13.65
N VAL A 212 12.59 -1.92 14.33
CA VAL A 212 13.25 -1.62 15.60
C VAL A 212 12.88 -2.62 16.70
N PRO A 213 11.60 -2.87 17.02
CA PRO A 213 11.24 -3.85 18.04
C PRO A 213 11.65 -5.28 17.67
N ALA A 214 11.72 -5.60 16.38
CA ALA A 214 12.17 -6.92 15.92
C ALA A 214 13.69 -7.12 16.06
N LEU A 215 14.48 -6.05 15.86
CA LEU A 215 15.94 -6.10 15.97
C LEU A 215 16.45 -5.97 17.41
N ALA A 216 15.87 -5.05 18.19
CA ALA A 216 16.39 -4.63 19.49
C ALA A 216 16.72 -5.79 20.47
N PRO A 217 15.97 -6.90 20.53
CA PRO A 217 16.31 -8.04 21.39
C PRO A 217 17.61 -8.76 20.99
N SER A 218 17.98 -8.72 19.71
CA SER A 218 19.10 -9.45 19.13
C SER A 218 20.37 -8.61 18.96
N CYS A 219 20.28 -7.28 19.00
CA CYS A 219 21.41 -6.37 18.84
C CYS A 219 22.10 -6.04 20.17
N ALA A 220 23.31 -5.45 20.12
CA ALA A 220 23.86 -4.78 21.30
C ALA A 220 23.01 -3.56 21.67
N HIS A 221 22.68 -2.73 20.67
CA HIS A 221 21.82 -1.55 20.83
C HIS A 221 21.24 -1.12 19.48
N VAL A 222 20.02 -0.58 19.48
CA VAL A 222 19.39 0.03 18.30
C VAL A 222 19.11 1.52 18.54
N THR A 223 19.69 2.40 17.73
CA THR A 223 19.40 3.83 17.77
C THR A 223 18.50 4.21 16.59
N VAL A 224 17.31 4.72 16.86
CA VAL A 224 16.46 5.35 15.84
C VAL A 224 16.95 6.77 15.63
N LEU A 225 17.45 7.09 14.43
CA LEU A 225 17.79 8.43 14.03
C LEU A 225 16.67 9.01 13.16
N GLN A 226 16.06 10.09 13.62
CA GLN A 226 14.95 10.73 12.92
C GLN A 226 15.18 12.23 12.76
N ARG A 227 14.80 12.78 11.60
CA ARG A 227 14.75 14.24 11.41
C ARG A 227 13.49 14.85 12.01
N SER A 228 12.36 14.19 11.79
CA SER A 228 11.05 14.64 12.26
C SER A 228 10.36 13.48 12.98
N PRO A 229 9.87 13.69 14.21
CA PRO A 229 9.12 12.66 14.92
C PRO A 229 7.84 12.27 14.19
N THR A 230 7.31 11.09 14.49
CA THR A 230 5.98 10.65 14.06
C THR A 230 5.04 10.41 15.24
N TYR A 231 3.75 10.35 14.96
CA TYR A 231 2.75 9.89 15.91
C TYR A 231 2.61 8.37 15.90
N PHE A 232 2.43 7.80 17.07
CA PHE A 232 2.21 6.38 17.30
C PHE A 232 0.93 6.14 18.09
N ILE A 233 0.27 5.02 17.83
CA ILE A 233 -0.82 4.50 18.66
C ILE A 233 -0.33 3.17 19.25
N PRO A 234 0.22 3.17 20.48
CA PRO A 234 0.45 1.91 21.17
C PRO A 234 -0.88 1.33 21.66
N GLY A 235 -1.03 0.01 21.53
CA GLY A 235 -2.23 -0.67 22.01
C GLY A 235 -2.10 -2.18 21.91
N ARG A 236 -2.94 -2.92 22.65
CA ARG A 236 -2.92 -4.39 22.56
C ARG A 236 -3.28 -4.86 21.16
N ASN A 237 -2.64 -5.92 20.68
CA ASN A 237 -3.04 -6.57 19.42
C ASN A 237 -4.27 -7.48 19.64
N LYS A 238 -5.37 -6.88 20.12
CA LYS A 238 -6.62 -7.56 20.52
C LYS A 238 -7.80 -6.60 20.38
N ILE A 239 -8.97 -7.12 20.01
CA ILE A 239 -10.24 -6.37 19.97
C ILE A 239 -11.20 -7.02 20.94
N GLU A 240 -11.40 -6.39 22.09
CA GLU A 240 -12.20 -6.98 23.18
C GLU A 240 -13.62 -7.36 22.75
N ILE A 241 -14.28 -6.52 21.96
CA ILE A 241 -15.63 -6.84 21.47
C ILE A 241 -15.64 -8.09 20.57
N ALA A 242 -14.58 -8.35 19.80
CA ALA A 242 -14.50 -9.55 18.98
C ALA A 242 -14.44 -10.80 19.88
N ASP A 243 -13.62 -10.74 20.93
CA ASP A 243 -13.47 -11.84 21.87
C ASP A 243 -14.74 -12.09 22.68
N THR A 244 -15.40 -11.02 23.16
CA THR A 244 -16.70 -11.13 23.83
C THR A 244 -17.74 -11.79 22.93
N LEU A 245 -17.80 -11.42 21.64
CA LEU A 245 -18.76 -12.03 20.71
C LEU A 245 -18.45 -13.50 20.44
N ARG A 246 -17.17 -13.89 20.38
CA ARG A 246 -16.76 -15.30 20.28
C ARG A 246 -17.19 -16.10 21.51
N GLU A 247 -16.98 -15.56 22.70
CA GLU A 247 -17.40 -16.18 23.98
C GLU A 247 -18.93 -16.37 24.04
N LEU A 248 -19.70 -15.48 23.42
CA LEU A 248 -21.15 -15.57 23.30
C LEU A 248 -21.63 -16.54 22.19
N GLY A 249 -20.73 -17.17 21.43
CA GLY A 249 -21.06 -18.12 20.37
C GLY A 249 -21.63 -17.48 19.09
N ILE A 250 -21.33 -16.20 18.85
CA ILE A 250 -21.72 -15.51 17.61
C ILE A 250 -20.84 -16.02 16.44
N SER A 251 -21.41 -16.18 15.25
CA SER A 251 -20.65 -16.65 14.07
C SER A 251 -19.61 -15.62 13.61
N GLU A 252 -18.49 -16.09 13.06
CA GLU A 252 -17.39 -15.22 12.63
C GLU A 252 -17.82 -14.17 11.58
N ASP A 253 -18.81 -14.46 10.74
CA ASP A 253 -19.38 -13.47 9.80
C ASP A 253 -19.95 -12.25 10.53
N TRP A 254 -20.74 -12.49 11.58
CA TRP A 254 -21.34 -11.42 12.39
C TRP A 254 -20.28 -10.71 13.23
N ILE A 255 -19.32 -11.45 13.78
CA ILE A 255 -18.19 -10.87 14.53
C ILE A 255 -17.42 -9.91 13.62
N HIS A 256 -17.04 -10.38 12.43
CA HIS A 256 -16.30 -9.59 11.47
C HIS A 256 -17.05 -8.31 11.11
N GLU A 257 -18.34 -8.42 10.77
CA GLU A 257 -19.15 -7.27 10.39
C GLU A 257 -19.34 -6.26 11.53
N ILE A 258 -19.65 -6.72 12.75
CA ILE A 258 -19.81 -5.85 13.92
C ILE A 258 -18.49 -5.12 14.23
N VAL A 259 -17.39 -5.86 14.26
CA VAL A 259 -16.06 -5.32 14.55
C VAL A 259 -15.62 -4.33 13.47
N ARG A 260 -15.78 -4.69 12.19
CA ARG A 260 -15.47 -3.83 11.05
C ARG A 260 -16.22 -2.50 11.13
N ARG A 261 -17.54 -2.53 11.39
CA ARG A 261 -18.34 -1.31 11.57
C ARG A 261 -17.87 -0.45 12.74
N LYS A 262 -17.55 -1.08 13.88
CA LYS A 262 -17.04 -0.37 15.06
C LYS A 262 -15.71 0.33 14.75
N ILE A 263 -14.75 -0.38 14.16
CA ILE A 263 -13.43 0.19 13.84
C ILE A 263 -13.57 1.33 12.84
N LEU A 264 -14.38 1.16 11.79
CA LEU A 264 -14.63 2.23 10.82
C LEU A 264 -15.24 3.46 11.49
N PHE A 265 -16.17 3.29 12.43
CA PHE A 265 -16.79 4.38 13.18
C PHE A 265 -15.76 5.11 14.07
N ASP A 266 -14.95 4.35 14.80
CA ASP A 266 -13.91 4.88 15.68
C ASP A 266 -12.85 5.65 14.86
N GLN A 267 -12.43 5.09 13.72
CA GLN A 267 -11.47 5.69 12.80
C GLN A 267 -12.01 6.99 12.18
N ALA A 268 -13.29 7.04 11.82
CA ALA A 268 -13.94 8.26 11.31
C ALA A 268 -13.95 9.36 12.37
N THR A 269 -14.31 8.99 13.60
CA THR A 269 -14.31 9.90 14.75
C THR A 269 -12.91 10.41 15.02
N PHE A 270 -11.91 9.54 15.08
CA PHE A 270 -10.52 9.90 15.30
C PHE A 270 -9.96 10.82 14.20
N THR A 271 -10.29 10.54 12.93
CA THR A 271 -9.89 11.37 11.79
C THR A 271 -10.51 12.76 11.86
N ARG A 272 -11.82 12.85 12.14
CA ARG A 272 -12.53 14.13 12.32
C ARG A 272 -11.91 14.94 13.46
N ARG A 273 -11.70 14.32 14.64
CA ARG A 273 -11.09 14.97 15.81
C ARG A 273 -9.68 15.50 15.50
N SER A 274 -8.90 14.78 14.70
CA SER A 274 -7.56 15.21 14.27
C SER A 274 -7.56 16.48 13.42
N MET A 275 -8.73 16.89 12.88
CA MET A 275 -8.90 18.16 12.19
C MET A 275 -9.58 19.22 13.08
N SER A 276 -10.63 18.85 13.83
CA SER A 276 -11.40 19.80 14.64
C SER A 276 -10.77 20.16 15.98
N GLU A 277 -9.98 19.26 16.57
CA GLU A 277 -9.34 19.41 17.89
C GLU A 277 -7.92 18.81 17.90
N PRO A 278 -7.02 19.24 16.98
CA PRO A 278 -5.73 18.60 16.74
C PRO A 278 -4.82 18.56 17.98
N GLU A 279 -4.85 19.59 18.83
CA GLU A 279 -4.03 19.63 20.05
C GLU A 279 -4.51 18.63 21.12
N VAL A 280 -5.82 18.39 21.21
CA VAL A 280 -6.38 17.38 22.13
C VAL A 280 -5.94 15.99 21.69
N VAL A 281 -6.11 15.68 20.40
CA VAL A 281 -5.70 14.38 19.83
C VAL A 281 -4.19 14.17 19.97
N LYS A 282 -3.39 15.22 19.76
CA LYS A 282 -1.94 15.18 19.98
C LYS A 282 -1.64 14.76 21.43
N GLU A 283 -2.24 15.39 22.42
CA GLU A 283 -2.01 15.03 23.83
C GLU A 283 -2.48 13.61 24.18
N GLU A 284 -3.59 13.13 23.61
CA GLU A 284 -4.04 11.74 23.77
C GLU A 284 -3.01 10.73 23.23
N LEU A 285 -2.46 10.99 22.03
CA LEU A 285 -1.42 10.16 21.43
C LEU A 285 -0.14 10.17 22.28
N LEU A 286 0.29 11.35 22.74
CA LEU A 286 1.45 11.47 23.62
C LEU A 286 1.21 10.76 24.96
N ALA A 287 0.02 10.85 25.54
CA ALA A 287 -0.32 10.16 26.77
C ALA A 287 -0.21 8.64 26.61
N GLY A 288 -0.63 8.09 25.46
CA GLY A 288 -0.41 6.68 25.11
C GLY A 288 1.07 6.30 25.11
N VAL A 289 1.95 7.14 24.55
CA VAL A 289 3.40 6.92 24.60
C VAL A 289 3.95 7.00 26.03
N ARG A 290 3.55 8.01 26.82
CA ARG A 290 3.98 8.17 28.23
C ARG A 290 3.59 6.96 29.08
N ALA A 291 2.43 6.36 28.83
CA ALA A 291 1.98 5.17 29.56
C ALA A 291 2.93 3.98 29.38
N HIS A 292 3.68 3.92 28.28
CA HIS A 292 4.67 2.86 28.02
C HIS A 292 6.10 3.22 28.43
N LEU A 293 6.50 4.50 28.33
CA LEU A 293 7.86 4.95 28.66
C LEU A 293 8.03 5.40 30.11
N GLY A 294 6.94 5.68 30.81
CA GLY A 294 6.94 6.27 32.14
C GLY A 294 6.91 7.80 32.12
N PRO A 295 6.55 8.44 33.26
CA PRO A 295 6.36 9.88 33.35
C PRO A 295 7.66 10.69 33.22
N ASP A 296 8.81 10.09 33.54
CA ASP A 296 10.11 10.78 33.56
C ASP A 296 10.83 10.77 32.20
N TYR A 297 10.32 10.02 31.22
CA TYR A 297 10.91 9.98 29.89
C TYR A 297 10.61 11.28 29.15
N ASN A 298 11.66 11.99 28.73
CA ASN A 298 11.49 13.22 27.97
C ASN A 298 11.01 12.93 26.54
N LEU A 299 9.76 13.28 26.25
CA LEU A 299 9.18 13.12 24.91
C LEU A 299 9.67 14.18 23.91
N ASP A 300 10.14 15.34 24.37
CA ASP A 300 10.69 16.39 23.52
C ASP A 300 12.22 16.19 23.42
N PRO A 301 12.81 16.01 22.22
CA PRO A 301 12.23 16.17 20.87
C PRO A 301 11.81 14.88 20.19
N HIS A 302 11.79 13.73 20.88
CA HIS A 302 11.74 12.40 20.26
C HIS A 302 10.36 11.93 19.81
N PHE A 303 9.28 12.48 20.35
CA PHE A 303 7.92 12.04 20.07
C PHE A 303 6.95 13.20 19.87
N MET A 304 7.45 14.41 19.61
CA MET A 304 6.64 15.61 19.40
C MET A 304 6.71 16.11 17.95
N PRO A 305 5.88 15.57 17.03
CA PRO A 305 5.78 16.08 15.68
C PRO A 305 5.33 17.55 15.63
N SER A 306 5.83 18.28 14.63
CA SER A 306 5.46 19.68 14.35
C SER A 306 4.19 19.82 13.51
N TYR A 307 3.61 18.70 13.06
CA TYR A 307 2.40 18.67 12.24
C TYR A 307 1.23 18.10 13.05
N ARG A 308 -0.01 18.44 12.68
CA ARG A 308 -1.22 17.88 13.32
C ARG A 308 -1.34 16.36 13.11
N PRO A 309 -1.95 15.61 14.04
CA PRO A 309 -2.30 14.21 13.80
C PRO A 309 -2.97 14.01 12.43
N TRP A 310 -2.62 12.90 11.76
CA TRP A 310 -3.10 12.55 10.42
C TRP A 310 -2.69 13.44 9.23
N ARG A 311 -1.89 14.50 9.41
CA ARG A 311 -1.22 15.16 8.25
C ARG A 311 -0.14 14.25 7.64
N GLN A 312 0.39 13.33 8.44
CA GLN A 312 1.14 12.16 7.99
C GLN A 312 0.53 10.90 8.61
N ARG A 313 0.89 9.73 8.08
CA ARG A 313 0.36 8.43 8.52
C ARG A 313 0.77 8.17 9.98
N ILE A 314 -0.19 7.75 10.80
CA ILE A 314 0.02 7.34 12.18
C ILE A 314 0.25 5.83 12.21
N ALA A 315 1.31 5.38 12.89
CA ALA A 315 1.64 3.96 12.98
C ALA A 315 1.08 3.34 14.27
N PHE A 316 0.37 2.21 14.14
CA PHE A 316 -0.02 1.41 15.30
C PHE A 316 1.15 0.54 15.78
N VAL A 317 1.37 0.51 17.10
CA VAL A 317 2.45 -0.23 17.75
C VAL A 317 1.84 -1.32 18.64
N PRO A 318 1.68 -2.56 18.13
CA PRO A 318 1.06 -3.65 18.88
C PRO A 318 1.84 -3.96 20.15
N ASP A 319 1.09 -4.06 21.24
CA ASP A 319 1.55 -4.32 22.60
C ASP A 319 2.63 -3.33 23.09
N GLY A 320 2.77 -2.17 22.44
CA GLY A 320 3.78 -1.16 22.74
C GLY A 320 5.21 -1.67 22.58
N ASP A 321 5.45 -2.64 21.68
CA ASP A 321 6.73 -3.33 21.54
C ASP A 321 7.93 -2.39 21.26
N LEU A 322 7.77 -1.37 20.42
CA LEU A 322 8.78 -0.33 20.20
C LEU A 322 9.16 0.37 21.52
N PHE A 323 8.16 0.77 22.30
CA PHE A 323 8.37 1.48 23.55
C PHE A 323 8.93 0.61 24.65
N LYS A 324 8.61 -0.69 24.68
CA LYS A 324 9.26 -1.67 25.56
C LYS A 324 10.75 -1.77 25.28
N GLY A 325 11.14 -1.78 24.00
CA GLY A 325 12.55 -1.75 23.59
C GLY A 325 13.27 -0.51 24.13
N ILE A 326 12.64 0.65 24.03
CA ILE A 326 13.18 1.92 24.54
C ILE A 326 13.26 1.92 26.06
N ALA A 327 12.17 1.57 26.76
CA ALA A 327 12.10 1.56 28.22
C ALA A 327 13.10 0.58 28.85
N SER A 328 13.41 -0.53 28.17
CA SER A 328 14.43 -1.50 28.61
C SER A 328 15.88 -1.03 28.38
N GLY A 329 16.08 0.07 27.64
CA GLY A 329 17.39 0.57 27.23
C GLY A 329 18.01 -0.17 26.03
N LYS A 330 17.30 -1.12 25.42
CA LYS A 330 17.76 -1.85 24.22
C LYS A 330 17.64 -1.04 22.93
N ALA A 331 16.81 0.00 22.96
CA ALA A 331 16.71 0.98 21.90
C ALA A 331 16.73 2.40 22.45
N SER A 332 17.11 3.35 21.63
CA SER A 332 17.00 4.79 21.91
C SER A 332 16.53 5.55 20.68
N VAL A 333 16.07 6.79 20.87
CA VAL A 333 15.70 7.68 19.77
C VAL A 333 16.58 8.92 19.84
N VAL A 334 17.08 9.36 18.69
CA VAL A 334 17.81 10.60 18.50
C VAL A 334 17.08 11.40 17.43
N THR A 335 16.64 12.60 17.79
CA THR A 335 16.04 13.54 16.84
C THR A 335 17.10 14.56 16.45
N ASP A 336 17.62 14.44 15.24
CA ASP A 336 18.66 15.33 14.71
C ASP A 336 18.77 15.17 13.18
N GLU A 337 19.59 16.01 12.56
CA GLU A 337 19.98 15.91 11.16
C GLU A 337 21.36 15.28 11.00
N ILE A 338 21.51 14.51 9.93
CA ILE A 338 22.79 13.94 9.51
C ILE A 338 23.62 15.07 8.90
N GLU A 339 24.85 15.24 9.38
CA GLU A 339 25.86 16.07 8.72
C GLU A 339 26.61 15.25 7.67
N ARG A 340 27.16 14.10 8.08
CA ARG A 340 27.88 13.17 7.21
C ARG A 340 28.04 11.79 7.86
N PHE A 341 28.31 10.79 7.06
CA PHE A 341 28.82 9.50 7.52
C PHE A 341 30.32 9.62 7.83
N THR A 342 30.76 8.78 8.77
CA THR A 342 32.16 8.58 9.12
C THR A 342 32.52 7.12 8.90
N GLU A 343 33.80 6.77 8.99
CA GLU A 343 34.22 5.36 8.84
C GLU A 343 33.53 4.41 9.82
N THR A 344 33.10 4.89 10.98
CA THR A 344 32.58 4.07 12.10
C THR A 344 31.15 4.43 12.53
N GLY A 345 30.47 5.32 11.80
CA GLY A 345 29.15 5.77 12.20
C GLY A 345 28.64 7.00 11.44
N ILE A 346 27.84 7.81 12.13
CA ILE A 346 27.16 8.97 11.57
C ILE A 346 27.42 10.19 12.47
N GLN A 347 27.96 11.25 11.88
CA GLN A 347 28.09 12.56 12.52
C GLN A 347 26.82 13.37 12.32
N LEU A 348 26.27 13.89 13.41
CA LEU A 348 25.07 14.70 13.43
C LEU A 348 25.39 16.19 13.43
N LYS A 349 24.44 17.03 12.98
CA LYS A 349 24.60 18.49 12.96
C LYS A 349 24.76 19.11 14.34
N SER A 350 24.24 18.47 15.39
CA SER A 350 24.50 18.88 16.78
C SER A 350 25.96 18.68 17.23
N GLY A 351 26.77 17.94 16.47
CA GLY A 351 28.13 17.55 16.82
C GLY A 351 28.22 16.18 17.52
N GLN A 352 27.10 15.56 17.89
CA GLN A 352 27.10 14.17 18.38
C GLN A 352 27.50 13.20 17.25
N THR A 353 28.21 12.12 17.60
CA THR A 353 28.48 11.00 16.68
C THR A 353 27.76 9.75 17.17
N LEU A 354 27.04 9.09 16.27
CA LEU A 354 26.41 7.79 16.51
C LEU A 354 27.30 6.70 15.91
N GLU A 355 27.92 5.88 16.76
CA GLU A 355 28.65 4.69 16.30
C GLU A 355 27.69 3.64 15.78
N ALA A 356 28.02 3.02 14.65
CA ALA A 356 27.20 1.99 14.02
C ALA A 356 28.08 0.93 13.36
N ASP A 357 27.71 -0.33 13.55
CA ASP A 357 28.19 -1.45 12.73
C ASP A 357 27.28 -1.66 11.51
N ILE A 358 25.99 -1.35 11.68
CA ILE A 358 24.95 -1.50 10.67
C ILE A 358 24.09 -0.24 10.65
N VAL A 359 23.81 0.27 9.45
CA VAL A 359 22.86 1.36 9.22
C VAL A 359 21.69 0.82 8.39
N VAL A 360 20.48 0.94 8.92
CA VAL A 360 19.24 0.60 8.22
C VAL A 360 18.58 1.88 7.72
N THR A 361 18.49 2.05 6.41
CA THR A 361 17.88 3.24 5.78
C THR A 361 16.37 3.03 5.64
N ALA A 362 15.63 3.11 6.74
CA ALA A 362 14.17 3.05 6.78
C ALA A 362 13.51 4.36 6.26
N THR A 363 14.01 4.85 5.13
CA THR A 363 13.76 6.19 4.55
C THR A 363 12.61 6.24 3.54
N GLY A 364 11.84 5.16 3.46
CA GLY A 364 10.64 5.04 2.65
C GLY A 364 10.90 4.36 1.31
N PHE A 365 10.18 4.79 0.28
CA PHE A 365 10.17 4.14 -1.04
C PHE A 365 10.12 5.21 -2.13
N ASN A 366 10.37 4.78 -3.36
CA ASN A 366 10.07 5.56 -4.55
C ASN A 366 8.62 5.29 -4.97
N LEU A 367 7.86 6.37 -5.16
CA LEU A 367 6.51 6.28 -5.68
C LEU A 367 6.57 5.75 -7.12
N ASN A 368 5.74 4.76 -7.43
CA ASN A 368 5.61 4.22 -8.77
C ASN A 368 4.12 4.18 -9.14
N VAL A 369 3.62 5.30 -9.67
CA VAL A 369 2.18 5.55 -9.83
C VAL A 369 1.53 4.50 -10.73
N LEU A 370 2.19 4.08 -11.81
CA LEU A 370 1.67 3.15 -12.83
C LEU A 370 2.68 2.07 -13.26
N GLY A 371 3.57 1.67 -12.35
CA GLY A 371 4.40 0.47 -12.50
C GLY A 371 5.56 0.56 -13.51
N ASP A 372 6.08 1.76 -13.79
CA ASP A 372 7.11 2.01 -14.82
C ASP A 372 6.78 1.48 -16.22
N ILE A 373 5.48 1.36 -16.52
CA ILE A 373 4.99 0.90 -17.81
C ILE A 373 5.00 2.09 -18.78
N GLY A 374 5.53 1.89 -19.99
CA GLY A 374 5.40 2.85 -21.09
C GLY A 374 3.98 2.83 -21.64
N PHE A 375 3.23 3.92 -21.47
CA PHE A 375 1.89 4.05 -22.01
C PHE A 375 1.86 4.90 -23.27
N SER A 376 1.04 4.51 -24.24
CA SER A 376 0.73 5.34 -25.41
C SER A 376 -0.72 5.21 -25.86
N ILE A 377 -1.20 6.21 -26.59
CA ILE A 377 -2.50 6.20 -27.26
C ILE A 377 -2.24 6.56 -28.73
N ASP A 378 -2.59 5.66 -29.64
CA ASP A 378 -2.38 5.84 -31.09
C ASP A 378 -0.93 6.20 -31.49
N GLY A 379 0.03 5.66 -30.74
CA GLY A 379 1.47 5.89 -30.96
C GLY A 379 2.05 7.09 -30.22
N GLU A 380 1.22 7.94 -29.62
CA GLU A 380 1.68 9.10 -28.84
C GLU A 380 1.89 8.73 -27.36
N PRO A 381 3.05 9.04 -26.76
CA PRO A 381 3.31 8.78 -25.34
C PRO A 381 2.29 9.47 -24.43
N LEU A 382 1.80 8.74 -23.42
CA LEU A 382 0.84 9.23 -22.45
C LEU A 382 1.54 9.74 -21.17
N ASP A 383 1.43 11.04 -20.91
CA ASP A 383 1.82 11.64 -19.64
C ASP A 383 0.63 11.77 -18.68
N PHE A 384 0.59 10.92 -17.65
CA PHE A 384 -0.47 10.95 -16.66
C PHE A 384 -0.53 12.24 -15.84
N ALA A 385 0.58 12.97 -15.66
CA ALA A 385 0.59 14.25 -14.95
C ALA A 385 -0.19 15.34 -15.69
N SER A 386 -0.44 15.14 -16.99
CA SER A 386 -1.27 16.03 -17.80
C SER A 386 -2.78 15.76 -17.68
N THR A 387 -3.16 14.58 -17.17
CA THR A 387 -4.56 14.14 -17.03
C THR A 387 -5.23 14.67 -15.76
N VAL A 388 -6.56 14.65 -15.73
CA VAL A 388 -7.38 14.83 -14.53
C VAL A 388 -8.04 13.50 -14.19
N THR A 389 -8.01 13.11 -12.91
CA THR A 389 -8.69 11.86 -12.52
C THR A 389 -10.19 12.06 -12.33
N TYR A 390 -11.01 11.21 -12.94
CA TYR A 390 -12.40 11.02 -12.51
C TYR A 390 -12.40 10.19 -11.23
N ARG A 391 -12.82 10.81 -10.12
CA ARG A 391 -12.88 10.23 -8.77
C ARG A 391 -11.63 9.45 -8.36
N GLY A 392 -10.44 9.83 -8.84
CA GLY A 392 -9.19 9.10 -8.55
C GLY A 392 -9.19 7.62 -8.98
N MET A 393 -9.96 7.25 -10.00
CA MET A 393 -10.06 5.86 -10.49
C MET A 393 -9.99 5.71 -12.02
N MET A 394 -10.29 6.75 -12.79
CA MET A 394 -10.06 6.79 -14.24
C MET A 394 -9.44 8.13 -14.63
N PHE A 395 -8.95 8.29 -15.86
CA PHE A 395 -8.19 9.47 -16.29
C PHE A 395 -8.82 10.10 -17.53
N THR A 396 -8.91 11.42 -17.55
CA THR A 396 -9.44 12.13 -18.72
C THR A 396 -8.62 11.81 -19.97
N GLY A 397 -9.30 11.44 -21.05
CA GLY A 397 -8.64 11.12 -22.33
C GLY A 397 -8.01 9.73 -22.40
N VAL A 398 -8.07 8.93 -21.33
CA VAL A 398 -7.53 7.56 -21.33
C VAL A 398 -8.69 6.56 -21.44
N PRO A 399 -8.74 5.76 -22.52
CA PRO A 399 -9.82 4.80 -22.78
C PRO A 399 -9.68 3.53 -21.95
N ASN A 400 -10.81 2.97 -21.53
CA ASN A 400 -10.93 1.61 -20.97
C ASN A 400 -9.87 1.27 -19.90
N MET A 401 -9.59 2.22 -19.01
CA MET A 401 -8.60 2.01 -17.96
C MET A 401 -9.15 2.46 -16.61
N ALA A 402 -9.02 1.59 -15.61
CA ALA A 402 -9.27 1.91 -14.21
C ALA A 402 -8.00 1.73 -13.37
N TRP A 403 -7.85 2.56 -12.34
CA TRP A 403 -6.72 2.56 -11.42
C TRP A 403 -7.17 2.44 -9.98
N VAL A 404 -6.57 1.48 -9.27
CA VAL A 404 -6.83 1.26 -7.86
C VAL A 404 -5.79 1.99 -7.03
N PHE A 405 -6.24 3.04 -6.34
CA PHE A 405 -5.49 3.69 -5.27
C PHE A 405 -6.35 3.70 -4.01
N GLY A 406 -5.85 3.21 -2.88
CA GLY A 406 -6.60 3.14 -1.61
C GLY A 406 -6.59 4.43 -0.78
N TYR A 407 -7.08 4.36 0.45
CA TYR A 407 -7.08 5.50 1.37
C TYR A 407 -5.76 5.65 2.13
N PHE A 408 -5.42 6.89 2.49
CA PHE A 408 -4.30 7.18 3.39
C PHE A 408 -4.64 7.05 4.86
N ARG A 409 -5.92 7.11 5.24
CA ARG A 409 -6.39 7.10 6.64
C ARG A 409 -7.31 5.95 7.00
N ALA A 410 -7.71 5.19 6.00
CA ALA A 410 -8.50 3.97 6.14
C ALA A 410 -7.78 2.83 5.40
N SER A 411 -8.26 1.60 5.59
CA SER A 411 -7.68 0.42 4.96
C SER A 411 -7.79 0.45 3.43
N TRP A 412 -6.75 -0.01 2.76
CA TRP A 412 -6.62 0.01 1.30
C TRP A 412 -7.77 -0.72 0.58
N THR A 413 -8.14 -1.89 1.09
CA THR A 413 -9.14 -2.79 0.49
C THR A 413 -10.56 -2.23 0.53
N LEU A 414 -10.88 -1.35 1.49
CA LEU A 414 -12.17 -0.66 1.53
C LEU A 414 -12.46 0.04 0.19
N ARG A 415 -11.47 0.76 -0.34
CA ARG A 415 -11.62 1.43 -1.63
C ARG A 415 -11.49 0.48 -2.80
N ALA A 416 -10.61 -0.51 -2.71
CA ALA A 416 -10.43 -1.50 -3.77
C ALA A 416 -11.75 -2.22 -4.09
N ASP A 417 -12.52 -2.63 -3.06
CA ASP A 417 -13.83 -3.26 -3.22
C ASP A 417 -14.85 -2.29 -3.88
N LEU A 418 -14.86 -1.02 -3.49
CA LEU A 418 -15.75 -0.02 -4.10
C LEU A 418 -15.41 0.26 -5.57
N VAL A 419 -14.14 0.35 -5.91
CA VAL A 419 -13.67 0.50 -7.30
C VAL A 419 -14.00 -0.77 -8.09
N ALA A 420 -13.88 -1.95 -7.49
CA ALA A 420 -14.23 -3.21 -8.14
C ALA A 420 -15.72 -3.30 -8.48
N ASP A 421 -16.60 -2.93 -7.54
CA ASP A 421 -18.04 -2.85 -7.79
C ASP A 421 -18.36 -1.83 -8.92
N PHE A 422 -17.66 -0.69 -8.96
CA PHE A 422 -17.81 0.29 -10.05
C PHE A 422 -17.35 -0.27 -11.41
N VAL A 423 -16.17 -0.88 -11.49
CA VAL A 423 -15.63 -1.45 -12.73
C VAL A 423 -16.55 -2.54 -13.26
N CYS A 424 -17.02 -3.45 -12.42
CA CYS A 424 -17.94 -4.51 -12.85
C CYS A 424 -19.25 -3.95 -13.42
N ARG A 425 -19.80 -2.90 -12.81
CA ARG A 425 -20.98 -2.21 -13.34
C ARG A 425 -20.71 -1.50 -14.66
N LEU A 426 -19.56 -0.87 -14.79
CA LEU A 426 -19.15 -0.20 -16.03
C LEU A 426 -19.02 -1.20 -17.18
N LEU A 427 -18.35 -2.33 -16.95
CA LEU A 427 -18.23 -3.41 -17.92
C LEU A 427 -19.60 -3.98 -18.32
N GLY A 428 -20.49 -4.23 -17.36
CA GLY A 428 -21.85 -4.68 -17.64
C GLY A 428 -22.66 -3.66 -18.44
N HIS A 429 -22.52 -2.36 -18.14
CA HIS A 429 -23.17 -1.29 -18.90
C HIS A 429 -22.66 -1.23 -20.35
N MET A 430 -21.35 -1.31 -20.56
CA MET A 430 -20.75 -1.34 -21.89
C MET A 430 -21.24 -2.55 -22.69
N GLN A 431 -21.25 -3.74 -22.08
CA GLN A 431 -21.75 -4.97 -22.71
C GLN A 431 -23.22 -4.85 -23.11
N GLN A 432 -24.07 -4.31 -22.22
CA GLN A 432 -25.50 -4.16 -22.47
C GLN A 432 -25.80 -3.25 -23.67
N HIS A 433 -24.99 -2.21 -23.87
CA HIS A 433 -25.19 -1.21 -24.92
C HIS A 433 -24.33 -1.45 -26.17
N GLY A 434 -23.48 -2.48 -26.17
CA GLY A 434 -22.57 -2.77 -27.27
C GLY A 434 -21.44 -1.75 -27.43
N TYR A 435 -21.04 -1.09 -26.34
CA TYR A 435 -19.92 -0.15 -26.36
C TYR A 435 -18.59 -0.88 -26.32
N ARG A 436 -17.67 -0.47 -27.19
CA ARG A 436 -16.28 -0.96 -27.24
C ARG A 436 -15.35 -0.16 -26.34
N SER A 437 -15.59 1.13 -26.20
CA SER A 437 -14.78 1.97 -25.30
C SER A 437 -15.58 2.98 -24.51
N VAL A 438 -14.99 3.38 -23.39
CA VAL A 438 -15.41 4.48 -22.52
C VAL A 438 -14.18 5.34 -22.19
N VAL A 439 -14.34 6.65 -22.32
CA VAL A 439 -13.30 7.64 -22.02
C VAL A 439 -13.88 8.73 -21.13
N PRO A 440 -13.33 8.94 -19.91
CA PRO A 440 -13.69 10.10 -19.12
C PRO A 440 -13.27 11.39 -19.84
N ARG A 441 -14.15 12.40 -19.85
CA ARG A 441 -13.88 13.75 -20.36
C ARG A 441 -14.46 14.78 -19.39
N LEU A 442 -13.81 15.95 -19.31
CA LEU A 442 -14.39 17.06 -18.56
C LEU A 442 -15.74 17.42 -19.18
N ARG A 443 -16.76 17.56 -18.34
CA ARG A 443 -18.06 18.09 -18.78
C ARG A 443 -17.88 19.52 -19.28
N PRO A 444 -18.72 20.04 -20.18
CA PRO A 444 -18.63 21.43 -20.63
C PRO A 444 -18.61 22.45 -19.47
N GLU A 445 -19.40 22.21 -18.42
CA GLU A 445 -19.46 23.03 -17.20
C GLU A 445 -18.25 22.87 -16.26
N ASP A 446 -17.39 21.88 -16.51
CA ASP A 446 -16.17 21.60 -15.75
C ASP A 446 -14.92 22.12 -16.47
N ALA A 447 -15.02 22.52 -17.75
CA ALA A 447 -13.87 22.91 -18.56
C ALA A 447 -13.05 24.08 -17.98
N GLY A 448 -13.67 24.96 -17.20
CA GLY A 448 -13.04 26.11 -16.54
C GLY A 448 -12.68 25.87 -15.07
N MET A 449 -12.79 24.65 -14.54
CA MET A 449 -12.49 24.37 -13.14
C MET A 449 -11.00 24.55 -12.84
N GLU A 450 -10.69 24.95 -11.61
CA GLU A 450 -9.31 25.00 -11.14
C GLU A 450 -8.73 23.57 -11.07
N LEU A 451 -7.52 23.41 -11.61
CA LEU A 451 -6.75 22.17 -11.51
C LEU A 451 -5.74 22.27 -10.37
N LEU A 452 -5.78 21.28 -9.49
CA LEU A 452 -4.99 21.22 -8.27
C LEU A 452 -4.05 20.01 -8.30
N PRO A 453 -2.98 20.00 -7.47
CA PRO A 453 -2.20 18.80 -7.23
C PRO A 453 -3.08 17.64 -6.76
N TRP A 454 -2.67 16.41 -7.07
CA TRP A 454 -3.43 15.18 -6.82
C TRP A 454 -3.94 15.06 -5.38
N ILE A 455 -3.16 15.54 -4.41
CA ILE A 455 -3.60 15.71 -3.03
C ILE A 455 -3.15 17.08 -2.51
N ASP A 456 -3.95 17.63 -1.59
CA ASP A 456 -3.60 18.83 -0.84
C ASP A 456 -2.50 18.53 0.20
N PRO A 457 -1.32 19.18 0.14
CA PRO A 457 -0.27 19.03 1.15
C PRO A 457 -0.68 19.46 2.57
N GLU A 458 -1.65 20.37 2.72
CA GLU A 458 -2.19 20.71 4.04
C GLU A 458 -3.05 19.59 4.63
N ASN A 459 -3.63 18.78 3.74
CA ASN A 459 -4.35 17.57 4.10
C ASN A 459 -3.38 16.43 4.42
N PHE A 460 -2.47 16.07 3.51
CA PHE A 460 -1.57 14.93 3.67
C PHE A 460 -0.24 15.10 2.90
N ASN A 461 0.90 15.08 3.60
CA ASN A 461 2.20 15.45 3.02
C ASN A 461 3.43 14.59 3.41
N PRO A 462 3.34 13.24 3.42
CA PRO A 462 4.54 12.44 3.67
C PRO A 462 5.58 12.65 2.56
N GLY A 463 6.87 12.65 2.93
CA GLY A 463 7.96 13.01 2.03
C GLY A 463 8.01 12.17 0.74
N TYR A 464 7.69 10.87 0.80
CA TYR A 464 7.67 10.01 -0.40
C TYR A 464 6.66 10.49 -1.45
N LEU A 465 5.52 11.02 -1.00
CA LEU A 465 4.45 11.48 -1.89
C LEU A 465 4.81 12.83 -2.48
N MET A 466 5.37 13.72 -1.66
CA MET A 466 5.77 15.06 -2.11
C MET A 466 6.87 14.99 -3.18
N ARG A 467 7.83 14.06 -3.05
CA ARG A 467 8.87 13.84 -4.07
C ARG A 467 8.28 13.44 -5.43
N GLY A 468 7.22 12.63 -5.44
CA GLY A 468 6.57 12.11 -6.65
C GLY A 468 5.34 12.88 -7.13
N MET A 469 4.96 13.99 -6.47
CA MET A 469 3.69 14.68 -6.73
C MET A 469 3.55 15.14 -8.20
N HIS A 470 4.66 15.58 -8.80
CA HIS A 470 4.70 16.05 -10.18
C HIS A 470 4.46 14.93 -11.22
N LEU A 471 4.54 13.66 -10.81
CA LEU A 471 4.26 12.49 -11.66
C LEU A 471 2.81 12.01 -11.54
N LEU A 472 2.06 12.53 -10.56
CA LEU A 472 0.67 12.16 -10.34
C LEU A 472 -0.26 12.99 -11.23
N PRO A 473 -1.43 12.44 -11.60
CA PRO A 473 -2.49 13.19 -12.27
C PRO A 473 -2.94 14.39 -11.46
N LYS A 474 -3.55 15.36 -12.13
CA LYS A 474 -4.22 16.48 -11.48
C LYS A 474 -5.57 16.05 -10.93
N ARG A 475 -6.09 16.84 -9.99
CA ARG A 475 -7.49 16.79 -9.56
C ARG A 475 -8.20 18.09 -9.90
N GLY A 476 -9.51 18.03 -10.14
CA GLY A 476 -10.34 19.23 -10.30
C GLY A 476 -10.82 19.77 -8.96
N SER A 477 -11.26 21.02 -8.91
CA SER A 477 -11.86 21.62 -7.70
C SER A 477 -13.25 21.08 -7.36
N LYS A 478 -13.91 20.33 -8.26
CA LYS A 478 -15.22 19.68 -8.02
C LYS A 478 -15.07 18.23 -7.55
N PRO A 479 -16.02 17.69 -6.75
CA PRO A 479 -15.91 16.36 -6.13
C PRO A 479 -15.72 15.19 -7.11
N GLU A 480 -16.34 15.23 -8.28
CA GLU A 480 -16.25 14.18 -9.31
C GLU A 480 -14.85 14.04 -9.89
N TRP A 481 -14.02 15.08 -9.75
CA TRP A 481 -12.65 15.12 -10.24
C TRP A 481 -11.62 14.95 -9.12
N GLN A 482 -12.04 14.42 -7.96
CA GLN A 482 -11.20 14.23 -6.78
C GLN A 482 -11.28 12.80 -6.22
N HIS A 483 -10.15 12.31 -5.72
CA HIS A 483 -10.15 11.24 -4.72
C HIS A 483 -10.45 11.87 -3.35
N SER A 484 -11.64 11.64 -2.79
CA SER A 484 -12.09 12.31 -1.55
C SER A 484 -11.25 11.95 -0.32
N GLN A 485 -10.58 10.80 -0.36
CA GLN A 485 -9.90 10.17 0.77
C GLN A 485 -10.84 9.82 1.95
N ASP A 486 -12.16 9.85 1.73
CA ASP A 486 -13.18 9.57 2.73
C ASP A 486 -14.05 8.38 2.32
N TYR A 487 -13.85 7.27 3.02
CA TYR A 487 -14.62 6.05 2.86
C TYR A 487 -16.12 6.25 3.11
N TRP A 488 -16.51 7.08 4.08
CA TRP A 488 -17.92 7.23 4.46
C TRP A 488 -18.74 7.94 3.39
N THR A 489 -18.12 8.88 2.69
CA THR A 489 -18.69 9.51 1.50
C THR A 489 -18.65 8.56 0.30
N GLU A 490 -17.49 7.98 -0.02
CA GLU A 490 -17.35 7.17 -1.24
C GLU A 490 -18.18 5.88 -1.22
N LYS A 491 -18.39 5.23 -0.06
CA LYS A 491 -19.24 4.03 0.04
C LYS A 491 -20.69 4.29 -0.39
N ASP A 492 -21.15 5.54 -0.29
CA ASP A 492 -22.53 5.94 -0.63
C ASP A 492 -22.61 6.61 -2.01
N GLU A 493 -21.54 7.26 -2.47
CA GLU A 493 -21.46 7.96 -3.76
C GLU A 493 -21.05 7.06 -4.92
N LEU A 494 -20.03 6.21 -4.76
CA LEU A 494 -19.54 5.37 -5.86
C LEU A 494 -20.61 4.42 -6.39
N PRO A 495 -21.45 3.78 -5.53
CA PRO A 495 -22.58 3.00 -6.01
C PRO A 495 -23.69 3.82 -6.67
N LYS A 496 -23.63 5.15 -6.70
CA LYS A 496 -24.63 6.01 -7.33
C LYS A 496 -24.13 6.73 -8.57
N ILE A 497 -22.89 6.46 -9.00
CA ILE A 497 -22.37 7.03 -10.26
C ILE A 497 -23.32 6.65 -11.40
N ASP A 498 -23.79 7.67 -12.11
CA ASP A 498 -24.57 7.52 -13.34
C ASP A 498 -23.60 7.25 -14.48
N LEU A 499 -23.70 6.06 -15.07
CA LEU A 499 -22.85 5.66 -16.19
C LEU A 499 -23.28 6.32 -17.51
N ASN A 500 -24.42 7.02 -17.55
CA ASN A 500 -24.84 7.84 -18.69
C ASN A 500 -24.43 9.32 -18.53
N ASP A 501 -23.70 9.65 -17.46
CA ASP A 501 -23.22 11.00 -17.22
C ASP A 501 -22.37 11.49 -18.41
N PRO A 502 -22.50 12.76 -18.85
CA PRO A 502 -21.72 13.31 -19.97
C PRO A 502 -20.20 13.22 -19.79
N ALA A 503 -19.70 12.99 -18.58
CA ALA A 503 -18.30 12.70 -18.34
C ALA A 503 -17.84 11.38 -18.97
N PHE A 504 -18.73 10.42 -19.23
CA PHE A 504 -18.40 9.14 -19.87
C PHE A 504 -18.72 9.19 -21.37
N VAL A 505 -17.68 9.27 -22.20
CA VAL A 505 -17.84 9.24 -23.67
C VAL A 505 -17.63 7.82 -24.17
N TYR A 506 -18.67 7.25 -24.79
CA TYR A 506 -18.65 5.88 -25.30
C TYR A 506 -18.47 5.81 -26.83
N THR A 507 -17.85 4.72 -27.30
CA THR A 507 -17.75 4.36 -28.72
C THR A 507 -18.32 2.96 -28.92
N SER A 508 -19.05 2.72 -30.03
CA SER A 508 -19.64 1.41 -30.40
C SER A 508 -18.88 0.71 -31.51
#